data_AF-A0A6M0A2M3-F1
#
_entry.id   AF-A0A6M0A2M3-F1
#
_cell.length_a   1.000
_cell.length_b   1.000
_cell.length_c   1.000
_cell.angle_alpha   90.00
_cell.angle_beta   90.00
_cell.angle_gamma   90.00
#
_symmetry.space_group_name_H-M   'P 1'
#
loop_
_entity.id
_entity.type
_entity.pdbx_description
1 polymer ?
#
loop_
_entity_poly.entity_id
_entity_poly.type
_entity_poly.pdbx_seq_one_letter_code
_entity_poly.pdbx_strand_id
1 'polypeptide(L)'
;MHRSAKRGKIPPKLSSMPHQRSEATTYLTVYKNVVEKERLQKELQNLERRCNQIKERLAVLDEETNKELKSQSQQPIKSKQV
;
A
#
# COMPACT_ATOMS: atom_id res chain seq x y z
N MET A 1 -9.36 -59.20 -6.68
CA MET A 1 -8.25 -59.06 -5.71
C MET A 1 -7.28 -58.00 -6.22
N HIS A 2 -7.24 -56.80 -5.64
CA HIS A 2 -6.32 -55.74 -6.07
C HIS A 2 -5.25 -55.50 -5.00
N ARG A 3 -4.00 -55.86 -5.32
CA ARG A 3 -2.82 -55.56 -4.49
C ARG A 3 -2.40 -54.11 -4.74
N SER A 4 -2.77 -53.22 -3.82
CA SER A 4 -2.21 -51.87 -3.74
C SER A 4 -0.71 -51.97 -3.41
N ALA A 5 0.15 -51.71 -4.39
CA ALA A 5 1.58 -51.58 -4.15
C ALA A 5 1.83 -50.41 -3.19
N LYS A 6 2.37 -50.69 -2.00
CA LYS A 6 2.78 -49.67 -1.03
C LYS A 6 3.86 -48.80 -1.68
N ARG A 7 3.51 -47.58 -2.11
CA ARG A 7 4.49 -46.55 -2.46
C ARG A 7 5.24 -46.21 -1.18
N GLY A 8 6.48 -46.68 -1.05
CA GLY A 8 7.36 -46.31 0.05
C GLY A 8 7.43 -44.78 0.13
N LYS A 9 7.14 -44.22 1.32
CA LYS A 9 7.31 -42.79 1.58
C LYS A 9 8.81 -42.52 1.57
N ILE A 10 9.31 -41.92 0.50
CA ILE A 10 10.70 -41.46 0.45
C ILE A 10 10.82 -40.33 1.48
N PRO A 11 11.64 -40.47 2.54
CA PRO A 11 11.83 -39.39 3.49
C PRO A 11 12.47 -38.20 2.79
N PRO A 12 12.09 -36.96 3.13
CA PRO A 12 12.75 -35.78 2.58
C PRO A 12 14.24 -35.84 2.93
N LYS A 13 15.10 -35.56 1.96
CA LYS A 13 16.53 -35.38 2.20
C LYS A 13 16.68 -34.16 3.12
N LEU A 14 16.81 -34.40 4.42
CA LEU A 14 17.20 -33.39 5.39
C LEU A 14 18.59 -32.91 5.00
N SER A 15 18.68 -31.75 4.35
CA SER A 15 19.95 -31.07 4.09
C SER A 15 20.52 -30.59 5.43
N SER A 16 21.17 -31.50 6.16
CA SER A 16 21.88 -31.19 7.41
C SER A 16 23.10 -30.30 7.17
N MET A 17 23.51 -30.08 5.91
CA MET A 17 24.58 -29.14 5.59
C MET A 17 24.06 -27.70 5.55
N PRO A 18 24.66 -26.78 6.33
CA PRO A 18 24.43 -25.36 6.12
C PRO A 18 24.87 -25.02 4.69
N HIS A 19 23.96 -24.46 3.89
CA HIS A 19 24.34 -23.91 2.59
C HIS A 19 25.41 -22.85 2.85
N GLN A 20 26.64 -23.12 2.44
CA GLN A 20 27.69 -22.10 2.48
C GLN A 20 27.22 -20.92 1.64
N ARG A 21 27.28 -19.71 2.20
CA ARG A 21 26.96 -18.48 1.49
C ARG A 21 28.00 -18.29 0.38
N SER A 22 27.73 -18.87 -0.78
CA SER A 22 28.56 -18.67 -1.96
C SER A 22 28.40 -17.22 -2.43
N GLU A 23 29.42 -16.68 -3.09
CA GLU A 23 29.38 -15.32 -3.62
C GLU A 23 28.14 -15.10 -4.50
N ALA A 24 27.74 -16.10 -5.29
CA ALA A 24 26.52 -16.08 -6.10
C ALA A 24 25.25 -15.82 -5.28
N THR A 25 25.12 -16.43 -4.10
CA THR A 25 23.96 -16.17 -3.21
C THR A 25 23.95 -14.75 -2.66
N THR A 26 25.12 -14.17 -2.41
CA THR A 26 25.28 -12.78 -2.00
C THR A 26 24.84 -11.83 -3.11
N TYR A 27 25.33 -12.02 -4.34
CA TYR A 27 24.95 -11.21 -5.50
C TYR A 27 23.46 -11.26 -5.78
N LEU A 28 22.85 -12.46 -5.71
CA LEU A 28 21.41 -12.62 -5.88
C LEU A 28 20.62 -11.85 -4.80
N THR A 29 21.09 -11.89 -3.56
CA THR A 29 20.44 -11.17 -2.45
C THR A 29 20.54 -9.66 -2.65
N VAL A 30 21.71 -9.17 -3.04
CA VAL A 30 21.92 -7.74 -3.35
C VAL A 30 21.00 -7.30 -4.48
N TYR A 31 20.93 -8.05 -5.58
CA TYR A 31 20.04 -7.75 -6.69
C TYR A 31 18.57 -7.67 -6.26
N LYS A 32 18.08 -8.66 -5.50
CA LYS A 32 16.71 -8.66 -4.99
C LYS A 32 16.42 -7.43 -4.13
N ASN A 33 17.36 -7.06 -3.26
CA ASN A 33 17.20 -5.89 -2.40
C ASN A 33 17.17 -4.58 -3.20
N VAL A 34 17.97 -4.46 -4.26
CA VAL A 34 17.97 -3.29 -5.14
C VAL A 34 16.63 -3.15 -5.87
N VAL A 35 16.14 -4.24 -6.47
CA VAL A 35 14.84 -4.24 -7.16
C VAL A 35 13.70 -3.87 -6.20
N GLU A 36 13.71 -4.43 -4.99
CA GLU A 36 12.68 -4.13 -3.99
C GLU A 36 12.75 -2.68 -3.51
N LYS A 37 13.96 -2.13 -3.33
CA LYS A 37 14.14 -0.71 -3.01
C LYS A 37 13.53 0.18 -4.10
N GLU A 38 13.80 -0.09 -5.37
CA GLU A 38 13.24 0.69 -6.48
C GLU A 38 11.71 0.59 -6.53
N ARG A 39 11.15 -0.60 -6.28
CA ARG A 39 9.70 -0.80 -6.17
C ARG A 39 9.09 0.07 -5.08
N LEU A 40 9.65 0.02 -3.88
CA LEU A 40 9.17 0.78 -2.72
C LEU A 40 9.34 2.29 -2.91
N GLN A 41 10.41 2.75 -3.57
CA GLN A 41 10.59 4.16 -3.90
C GLN A 41 9.50 4.67 -4.85
N LYS A 42 9.15 3.90 -5.89
CA LYS A 42 8.04 4.25 -6.80
C LYS A 42 6.70 4.27 -6.07
N GLU A 43 6.47 3.32 -5.17
CA GLU A 43 5.25 3.26 -4.36
C GLU A 43 5.14 4.48 -3.43
N LEU A 44 6.23 4.87 -2.77
CA LEU A 44 6.29 6.06 -1.94
C LEU A 44 5.94 7.33 -2.72
N GLN A 45 6.54 7.53 -3.90
CA GLN A 45 6.22 8.69 -4.77
C GLN A 45 4.74 8.73 -5.16
N ASN A 46 4.14 7.56 -5.43
CA ASN A 46 2.71 7.49 -5.75
C ASN A 46 1.85 7.83 -4.53
N LEU A 47 2.22 7.40 -3.33
CA LEU A 47 1.51 7.73 -2.09
C LEU A 47 1.61 9.23 -1.78
N GLU A 48 2.78 9.83 -1.96
CA GLU A 48 2.98 11.28 -1.79
C GLU A 48 2.10 12.08 -2.75
N ARG A 49 2.05 11.69 -4.04
CA ARG A 49 1.17 12.32 -5.02
C ARG A 49 -0.29 12.25 -4.58
N ARG A 50 -0.75 11.08 -4.13
CA ARG A 50 -2.12 10.89 -3.63
C ARG A 50 -2.39 11.72 -2.39
N CYS A 51 -1.43 11.82 -1.47
CA CYS A 51 -1.55 12.63 -0.27
C CYS A 51 -1.75 14.10 -0.62
N ASN A 52 -0.97 14.63 -1.56
CA ASN A 52 -1.08 16.02 -2.02
C ASN A 52 -2.44 16.29 -2.67
N GLN A 53 -2.91 15.40 -3.54
CA GLN A 53 -4.24 15.50 -4.15
C GLN A 53 -5.37 15.52 -3.11
N ILE A 54 -5.26 14.68 -2.08
CA ILE A 54 -6.26 14.63 -0.99
C ILE A 54 -6.22 15.95 -0.20
N LYS A 55 -5.03 16.46 0.13
CA LYS A 55 -4.89 17.75 0.84
C LYS A 55 -5.48 18.92 0.06
N GLU A 56 -5.21 18.99 -1.24
CA GLU A 56 -5.80 20.00 -2.12
C GLU A 56 -7.32 19.92 -2.12
N ARG A 57 -7.89 18.70 -2.24
CA ARG A 57 -9.35 18.51 -2.23
C ARG A 57 -9.96 18.90 -0.89
N LEU A 58 -9.30 18.58 0.23
CA LEU A 58 -9.75 18.98 1.56
C LEU A 58 -9.77 20.50 1.70
N ALA A 59 -8.72 21.21 1.26
CA ALA A 59 -8.68 22.67 1.31
C ALA A 59 -9.84 23.31 0.52
N VAL A 60 -10.15 22.79 -0.67
CA VAL A 60 -11.30 23.26 -1.47
C VAL A 60 -12.62 23.03 -0.74
N LEU A 61 -12.81 21.84 -0.15
CA LEU A 61 -14.02 21.52 0.60
C LEU A 61 -14.17 22.40 1.85
N ASP A 62 -13.09 22.73 2.53
CA ASP A 62 -13.09 23.64 3.68
C ASP A 62 -13.51 25.05 3.25
N GLU A 63 -13.02 25.54 2.12
CA GLU A 63 -13.46 26.83 1.56
C GLU A 63 -14.94 26.82 1.17
N GLU A 64 -15.41 25.78 0.48
CA GLU A 64 -16.81 25.60 0.09
C GLU A 64 -17.72 25.58 1.34
N THR A 65 -17.34 24.81 2.35
CA THR A 65 -18.06 24.72 3.63
C THR A 65 -18.11 26.07 4.34
N ASN A 66 -16.99 26.79 4.40
CA ASN A 66 -16.93 28.11 5.03
C ASN A 66 -17.76 29.15 4.26
N LYS A 67 -17.83 29.07 2.93
CA LYS A 67 -18.69 29.94 2.11
C LYS A 67 -20.16 29.70 2.42
N GLU A 68 -20.58 28.43 2.51
CA GLU A 68 -21.96 28.06 2.84
C GLU A 68 -22.35 28.48 4.26
N LEU A 69 -21.47 28.32 5.25
CA LEU A 69 -21.73 28.81 6.61
C LEU A 69 -21.91 30.35 6.67
N LYS A 70 -21.18 31.09 5.83
CA LYS A 70 -21.31 32.55 5.72
C LYS A 70 -22.59 32.97 5.00
N SER A 71 -23.04 32.24 3.99
CA SER A 71 -24.29 32.53 3.27
C SER A 71 -25.52 32.26 4.13
N GLN A 72 -25.47 31.25 5.02
CA GLN A 72 -26.55 30.94 5.96
C GLN A 72 -26.68 31.96 7.11
N SER A 73 -25.57 32.55 7.57
CA SER A 73 -25.59 33.58 8.63
C SER A 73 -26.07 34.96 8.13
N GLN A 74 -26.23 35.16 6.82
CA GLN A 74 -26.69 36.42 6.21
C GLN A 74 -28.14 36.41 5.74
N GLN A 75 -28.95 35.38 6.04
CA GLN A 75 -30.38 35.43 5.70
C GLN A 75 -31.06 36.55 6.51
N PRO A 76 -31.49 37.65 5.88
CA PRO A 76 -32.21 38.69 6.60
C PRO A 76 -33.55 38.10 7.03
N ILE A 77 -33.85 38.25 8.32
CA ILE A 77 -35.19 38.07 8.88
C ILE A 77 -36.13 38.83 7.94
N LYS A 78 -36.92 38.12 7.13
CA LYS A 78 -37.97 38.74 6.33
C LYS A 78 -38.93 39.38 7.33
N SER A 79 -38.74 40.68 7.55
CA SER A 79 -39.65 41.53 8.30
C SER A 79 -41.01 41.40 7.61
N LYS A 80 -41.91 40.68 8.28
CA LYS A 80 -43.32 40.62 7.95
C LYS A 80 -43.87 42.02 8.23
N GLN A 81 -43.83 42.88 7.21
CA GLN A 81 -44.48 44.19 7.25
C GLN A 81 -45.94 44.02 6.81
N VAL A 82 -46.82 44.45 7.71
CA VAL A 82 -48.21 44.95 7.56
C VAL A 82 -49.24 44.00 6.96
#